data_AF-A0A7C6WKC8-F1
#
_entry.id   AF-A0A7C6WKC8-F1
#
_cell.length_a   1.000
_cell.length_b   1.000
_cell.length_c   1.000
_cell.angle_alpha   90.00
_cell.angle_beta   90.00
_cell.angle_gamma   90.00
#
_symmetry.space_group_name_H-M   'P 1'
#
loop_
_entity.id
_entity.type
_entity.pdbx_description
1 polymer ?
#
loop_
_entity_poly.entity_id
_entity_poly.type
_entity_poly.pdbx_seq_one_letter_code
_entity_poly.pdbx_strand_id
1 'polypeptide(L)'
;MNTTKNIIKSPRKEEKKEFKINPKVWIVTAAVLLVALIASLLFDQFYKRTLVTIEGDKYYQEDLAYYIYGIESTYDYYDQMFGGQYWDMVVDQNTGATTRDMAMQEAINSSLFTEILYRDASSNGYSLTIEEKATVAENVDTLLAGQMPEAVIKKNDFTEGYLTDVLSKTTLVNRYRQDIIDALDIDDEGIKAEIDFEEYRQYDIEYIFI
;
A
#
# COMPACT_ATOMS: atom_id res chain seq x y z
N MET A 1 62.72 -31.73 -63.09
CA MET A 1 61.36 -31.29 -62.73
C MET A 1 61.11 -31.69 -61.29
N ASN A 2 61.13 -30.70 -60.38
CA ASN A 2 60.79 -30.85 -58.96
C ASN A 2 59.28 -30.76 -58.80
N THR A 3 58.64 -31.76 -58.19
CA THR A 3 57.25 -31.67 -57.72
C THR A 3 57.18 -32.11 -56.27
N THR A 4 57.52 -31.19 -55.38
CA THR A 4 57.30 -31.30 -53.94
C THR A 4 55.81 -31.14 -53.66
N LYS A 5 55.11 -32.24 -53.35
CA LYS A 5 53.74 -32.19 -52.81
C LYS A 5 53.79 -31.77 -51.35
N ASN A 6 53.46 -30.51 -51.06
CA ASN A 6 53.24 -30.04 -49.70
C ASN A 6 51.97 -30.68 -49.13
N ILE A 7 52.13 -31.52 -48.11
CA ILE A 7 51.04 -32.10 -47.34
C ILE A 7 50.57 -31.05 -46.33
N ILE A 8 49.38 -30.49 -46.55
CA ILE A 8 48.71 -29.61 -45.60
C ILE A 8 48.27 -30.49 -44.41
N LYS A 9 48.92 -30.33 -43.25
CA LYS A 9 48.46 -30.92 -41.99
C LYS A 9 47.22 -30.17 -41.53
N SER A 10 46.07 -30.85 -41.49
CA SER A 10 44.84 -30.34 -40.88
C SER A 10 45.10 -29.90 -39.43
N PRO A 11 44.46 -28.82 -38.93
CA PRO A 11 44.61 -28.41 -37.54
C PRO A 11 44.07 -29.51 -36.63
N ARG A 12 44.87 -29.92 -35.64
CA ARG A 12 44.42 -30.82 -34.57
C ARG A 12 43.21 -30.20 -33.89
N LYS A 13 42.09 -30.93 -33.85
CA LYS A 13 41.00 -30.63 -32.91
C LYS A 13 41.59 -30.62 -31.51
N GLU A 14 41.53 -29.48 -30.83
CA GLU A 14 41.78 -29.42 -29.40
C GLU A 14 40.71 -30.28 -28.71
N GLU A 15 41.13 -31.37 -28.08
CA GLU A 15 40.28 -32.14 -27.18
C GLU A 15 39.91 -31.24 -26.02
N LYS A 16 38.64 -30.79 -25.97
CA LYS A 16 38.09 -30.16 -24.78
C LYS A 16 38.26 -31.17 -23.64
N LYS A 17 39.08 -30.83 -22.65
CA LYS A 17 39.23 -31.64 -21.43
C LYS A 17 37.84 -31.76 -20.79
N GLU A 18 37.23 -32.93 -20.93
CA GLU A 18 36.01 -33.27 -20.19
C GLU A 18 36.39 -33.35 -18.72
N PHE A 19 36.04 -32.32 -17.95
CA PHE A 19 36.15 -32.35 -16.50
C PHE A 19 35.16 -33.40 -15.98
N LYS A 20 35.67 -34.60 -15.66
CA LYS A 20 34.91 -35.67 -15.02
C LYS A 20 34.67 -35.33 -13.55
N ILE A 21 33.66 -34.50 -13.29
CA ILE A 21 33.23 -34.16 -11.93
C ILE A 21 32.57 -35.41 -11.31
N ASN A 22 32.99 -35.76 -10.09
CA ASN A 22 32.45 -36.92 -9.37
C ASN A 22 30.93 -36.78 -9.15
N PRO A 23 30.10 -37.81 -9.42
CA PRO A 23 28.65 -37.77 -9.21
C PRO A 23 28.24 -37.31 -7.80
N LYS A 24 29.04 -37.60 -6.77
CA LYS A 24 28.80 -37.13 -5.40
C LYS A 24 28.89 -35.60 -5.28
N VAL A 25 29.81 -34.97 -6.02
CA VAL A 25 29.94 -33.51 -6.06
C VAL A 25 28.72 -32.90 -6.74
N TRP A 26 28.19 -33.51 -7.81
CA TRP A 26 26.94 -33.08 -8.44
C TRP A 26 25.73 -33.18 -7.50
N ILE A 27 25.62 -34.27 -6.73
CA ILE A 27 24.54 -34.44 -5.75
C ILE A 27 24.64 -33.39 -4.64
N VAL A 28 25.85 -33.13 -4.12
CA VAL A 28 26.08 -32.10 -3.10
C VAL A 28 25.76 -30.71 -3.64
N THR A 29 26.22 -30.35 -4.85
CA THR A 29 25.92 -29.05 -5.46
C THR A 29 24.43 -28.88 -5.73
N ALA A 30 23.74 -29.93 -6.22
CA ALA A 30 22.30 -29.90 -6.44
C ALA A 30 21.52 -29.74 -5.12
N ALA A 31 21.94 -30.43 -4.05
CA ALA A 31 21.34 -30.29 -2.73
C ALA A 31 21.54 -28.88 -2.16
N VAL A 32 22.73 -28.29 -2.29
CA VAL A 32 23.02 -26.92 -1.86
C VAL A 32 22.18 -25.90 -2.64
N LEU A 33 22.03 -26.07 -3.96
CA LEU A 33 21.16 -25.20 -4.78
C LEU A 33 19.69 -25.31 -4.37
N LEU A 34 19.21 -26.52 -4.07
CA LEU A 34 17.84 -26.74 -3.61
C LEU A 34 17.58 -26.08 -2.26
N VAL A 35 18.51 -26.21 -1.31
CA VAL A 35 18.43 -25.53 -0.01
C VAL A 35 18.50 -24.02 -0.17
N ALA A 36 19.35 -23.49 -1.06
CA ALA A 36 19.43 -22.07 -1.34
C ALA A 36 18.13 -21.52 -1.94
N LEU A 37 17.47 -22.29 -2.82
CA LEU A 37 16.19 -21.92 -3.43
C LEU A 37 15.04 -21.95 -2.41
N ILE A 38 15.02 -22.95 -1.52
CA ILE A 38 14.07 -22.98 -0.40
C ILE A 38 14.33 -21.80 0.53
N ALA A 39 15.59 -21.52 0.86
CA ALA A 39 15.96 -20.40 1.73
C ALA A 39 15.62 -19.04 1.10
N SER A 40 15.77 -18.86 -0.21
CA SER A 40 15.35 -17.63 -0.89
C SER A 40 13.84 -17.46 -0.92
N LEU A 41 13.08 -18.55 -1.15
CA LEU A 41 11.63 -18.51 -1.08
C LEU A 41 11.13 -18.18 0.33
N LEU A 42 11.75 -18.76 1.35
CA LEU A 42 11.44 -18.44 2.74
C LEU A 42 11.85 -17.00 3.07
N PHE A 43 13.01 -16.53 2.59
CA PHE A 43 13.44 -15.16 2.79
C PHE A 43 12.46 -14.16 2.16
N ASP A 44 12.02 -14.37 0.92
CA ASP A 44 11.02 -13.52 0.27
C ASP A 44 9.67 -13.55 0.99
N GLN A 45 9.29 -14.70 1.57
CA GLN A 45 8.03 -14.83 2.31
C GLN A 45 8.08 -14.18 3.71
N PHE A 46 9.26 -14.14 4.36
CA PHE A 46 9.42 -13.59 5.70
C PHE A 46 10.02 -12.18 5.74
N TYR A 47 10.64 -11.71 4.64
CA TYR A 47 11.23 -10.39 4.57
C TYR A 47 10.14 -9.35 4.31
N LYS A 48 9.62 -8.77 5.40
CA LYS A 48 8.69 -7.64 5.31
C LYS A 48 9.46 -6.38 4.98
N ARG A 49 9.16 -5.76 3.83
CA ARG A 49 9.74 -4.48 3.43
C ARG A 49 9.11 -3.37 4.27
N THR A 50 9.94 -2.65 5.03
CA THR A 50 9.49 -1.45 5.74
C THR A 50 9.04 -0.40 4.74
N LEU A 51 7.80 0.06 4.86
CA LEU A 51 7.22 1.12 4.04
C LEU A 51 7.49 2.49 4.64
N VAL A 52 7.28 2.61 5.96
CA VAL A 52 7.42 3.88 6.70
C VAL A 52 8.10 3.63 8.04
N THR A 53 8.82 4.62 8.55
CA THR A 53 9.34 4.61 9.93
C THR A 53 8.87 5.87 10.65
N ILE A 54 8.20 5.70 11.80
CA ILE A 54 7.65 6.79 12.61
C ILE A 54 8.33 6.74 13.97
N GLU A 55 9.21 7.71 14.24
CA GLU A 55 10.00 7.82 15.49
C GLU A 55 10.75 6.53 15.90
N GLY A 56 11.15 5.71 14.93
CA GLY A 56 11.89 4.47 15.15
C GLY A 56 11.05 3.19 15.00
N ASP A 57 9.72 3.30 15.06
CA ASP A 57 8.83 2.18 14.80
C ASP A 57 8.70 1.95 13.29
N LYS A 58 8.81 0.68 12.88
CA LYS A 58 8.76 0.28 11.47
C LYS A 58 7.37 -0.20 11.14
N TYR A 59 6.81 0.37 10.08
CA TYR A 59 5.51 -0.01 9.54
C TYR A 59 5.69 -0.72 8.20
N TYR A 60 4.94 -1.79 8.03
CA TYR A 60 4.93 -2.68 6.88
C TYR A 60 3.60 -2.58 6.14
N GLN A 61 3.50 -3.19 4.97
CA GLN A 61 2.28 -3.16 4.15
C GLN A 61 1.03 -3.66 4.89
N GLU A 62 1.18 -4.69 5.71
CA GLU A 62 0.10 -5.24 6.54
C GLU A 62 -0.42 -4.24 7.57
N ASP A 63 0.45 -3.42 8.16
CA ASP A 63 0.05 -2.42 9.14
C ASP A 63 -0.79 -1.31 8.48
N LEU A 64 -0.46 -0.98 7.22
CA LEU A 64 -1.16 0.02 6.42
C LEU A 64 -2.35 -0.54 5.61
N ALA A 65 -2.63 -1.84 5.69
CA ALA A 65 -3.58 -2.51 4.79
C ALA A 65 -4.98 -1.87 4.78
N TYR A 66 -5.47 -1.42 5.94
CA TYR A 66 -6.77 -0.73 6.03
C TYR A 66 -6.77 0.61 5.27
N TYR A 67 -5.72 1.43 5.43
CA TYR A 67 -5.59 2.71 4.74
C TYR A 67 -5.43 2.52 3.24
N ILE A 68 -4.60 1.56 2.84
CA ILE A 68 -4.40 1.22 1.42
C ILE A 68 -5.74 0.79 0.82
N TYR A 69 -6.46 -0.13 1.47
CA TYR A 69 -7.76 -0.59 0.99
C TYR A 69 -8.79 0.54 0.88
N GLY A 70 -8.87 1.42 1.88
CA GLY A 70 -9.79 2.55 1.86
C GLY A 70 -9.56 3.47 0.66
N ILE A 71 -8.29 3.82 0.42
CA ILE A 71 -7.91 4.65 -0.74
C ILE A 71 -8.10 3.88 -2.06
N GLU A 72 -7.68 2.62 -2.16
CA GLU A 72 -7.92 1.77 -3.34
C GLU A 72 -9.41 1.74 -3.70
N SER A 73 -10.29 1.53 -2.71
CA SER A 73 -11.74 1.49 -2.93
C SER A 73 -12.29 2.81 -3.47
N THR A 74 -11.81 3.96 -3.00
CA THR A 74 -12.22 5.28 -3.50
C THR A 74 -11.73 5.50 -4.93
N TYR A 75 -10.49 5.16 -5.21
CA TYR A 75 -9.91 5.34 -6.54
C TYR A 75 -10.45 4.34 -7.57
N ASP A 76 -10.78 3.11 -7.16
CA ASP A 76 -11.47 2.13 -8.00
C ASP A 76 -12.88 2.58 -8.39
N TYR A 77 -13.55 3.34 -7.52
CA TYR A 77 -14.83 3.99 -7.86
C TYR A 77 -14.63 5.04 -8.96
N TYR A 78 -13.61 5.90 -8.83
CA TYR A 78 -13.28 6.88 -9.87
C TYR A 78 -12.83 6.21 -11.17
N ASP A 79 -12.04 5.15 -11.10
CA ASP A 79 -11.60 4.40 -12.27
C ASP A 79 -12.79 3.82 -13.06
N GLN A 80 -13.77 3.25 -12.37
CA GLN A 80 -15.01 2.80 -13.01
C GLN A 80 -15.79 3.95 -13.66
N MET A 81 -15.86 5.11 -13.00
CA MET A 81 -16.56 6.29 -13.52
C MET A 81 -15.87 6.88 -14.76
N PHE A 82 -14.53 6.84 -14.82
CA PHE A 82 -13.73 7.42 -15.89
C PHE A 82 -13.29 6.40 -16.97
N GLY A 83 -13.85 5.20 -16.96
CA GLY A 83 -13.65 4.22 -18.05
C GLY A 83 -12.40 3.35 -17.94
N GLY A 84 -11.86 3.16 -16.74
CA GLY A 84 -10.84 2.16 -16.44
C GLY A 84 -9.39 2.58 -16.72
N GLN A 85 -9.13 3.86 -16.96
CA GLN A 85 -7.79 4.40 -17.26
C GLN A 85 -7.33 5.43 -16.21
N TYR A 86 -8.08 5.59 -15.13
CA TYR A 86 -7.83 6.61 -14.12
C TYR A 86 -6.56 6.31 -13.35
N TRP A 87 -6.32 5.03 -13.03
CA TRP A 87 -5.13 4.59 -12.30
C TRP A 87 -3.80 4.94 -12.99
N ASP A 88 -3.79 4.89 -14.32
CA ASP A 88 -2.58 5.09 -15.13
C ASP A 88 -2.47 6.53 -15.68
N MET A 89 -3.40 7.41 -15.29
CA MET A 89 -3.37 8.82 -15.68
C MET A 89 -2.16 9.51 -15.07
N VAL A 90 -1.40 10.22 -15.89
CA VAL A 90 -0.26 11.03 -15.43
C VAL A 90 -0.78 12.32 -14.80
N VAL A 91 -0.54 12.44 -13.50
CA VAL A 91 -0.99 13.55 -12.65
C VAL A 91 0.09 14.63 -12.51
N ASP A 92 1.37 14.25 -12.61
CA ASP A 92 2.49 15.18 -12.69
C ASP A 92 3.31 14.93 -13.96
N GLN A 93 3.21 15.88 -14.89
CA GLN A 93 3.89 15.82 -16.19
C GLN A 93 5.42 15.97 -16.08
N ASN A 94 5.94 16.53 -14.99
CA ASN A 94 7.38 16.73 -14.80
C ASN A 94 8.08 15.46 -14.30
N THR A 95 7.42 14.71 -13.40
CA THR A 95 7.96 13.48 -12.80
C THR A 95 7.46 12.22 -13.49
N GLY A 96 6.37 12.31 -14.26
CA GLY A 96 5.67 11.17 -14.83
C GLY A 96 4.86 10.39 -13.79
N ALA A 97 4.66 10.95 -12.59
CA ALA A 97 3.88 10.31 -11.55
C ALA A 97 2.44 10.09 -12.02
N THR A 98 1.91 8.93 -11.66
CA THR A 98 0.57 8.49 -12.00
C THR A 98 -0.38 8.64 -10.82
N THR A 99 -1.68 8.55 -11.08
CA THR A 99 -2.71 8.46 -10.05
C THR A 99 -2.41 7.34 -9.03
N ARG A 100 -1.84 6.22 -9.48
CA ARG A 100 -1.41 5.13 -8.59
C ARG A 100 -0.34 5.58 -7.58
N ASP A 101 0.62 6.38 -8.03
CA ASP A 101 1.67 6.92 -7.16
C ASP A 101 1.08 7.90 -6.13
N MET A 102 0.13 8.73 -6.56
CA MET A 102 -0.62 9.62 -5.65
C MET A 102 -1.41 8.84 -4.61
N ALA A 103 -2.18 7.83 -5.01
CA ALA A 103 -2.97 7.00 -4.09
C ALA A 103 -2.09 6.30 -3.05
N MET A 104 -0.93 5.77 -3.47
CA MET A 104 0.04 5.19 -2.53
C MET A 104 0.54 6.22 -1.52
N GLN A 105 0.90 7.42 -1.99
CA GLN A 105 1.36 8.49 -1.12
C GLN A 105 0.25 8.95 -0.16
N GLU A 106 -1.00 8.99 -0.61
CA GLU A 106 -2.16 9.35 0.19
C GLU A 106 -2.44 8.32 1.30
N ALA A 107 -2.36 7.03 1.00
CA ALA A 107 -2.50 5.97 1.99
C ALA A 107 -1.39 6.05 3.05
N ILE A 108 -0.14 6.28 2.63
CA ILE A 108 1.00 6.49 3.52
C ILE A 108 0.76 7.72 4.42
N ASN A 109 0.41 8.87 3.82
CA ASN A 109 0.17 10.10 4.56
C ASN A 109 -0.98 9.97 5.56
N SER A 110 -2.05 9.26 5.19
CA SER A 110 -3.19 9.01 6.07
C SER A 110 -2.78 8.18 7.29
N SER A 111 -2.02 7.10 7.08
CA SER A 111 -1.50 6.28 8.19
C SER A 111 -0.58 7.08 9.11
N LEU A 112 0.30 7.92 8.55
CA LEU A 112 1.23 8.77 9.28
C LEU A 112 0.47 9.81 10.12
N PHE A 113 -0.52 10.46 9.53
CA PHE A 113 -1.35 11.44 10.20
C PHE A 113 -2.10 10.82 11.38
N THR A 114 -2.74 9.66 11.20
CA THR A 114 -3.42 8.95 12.28
C THR A 114 -2.43 8.58 13.39
N GLU A 115 -1.28 8.00 13.07
CA GLU A 115 -0.32 7.56 14.08
C GLU A 115 0.26 8.73 14.88
N ILE A 116 0.66 9.82 14.22
CA ILE A 116 1.20 11.01 14.89
C ILE A 116 0.15 11.61 15.83
N LEU A 117 -1.07 11.84 15.35
CA LEU A 117 -2.11 12.42 16.20
C LEU A 117 -2.57 11.46 17.30
N TYR A 118 -2.53 10.15 17.07
CA TYR A 118 -2.85 9.17 18.11
C TYR A 118 -1.84 9.23 19.25
N ARG A 119 -0.54 9.35 18.93
CA ARG A 119 0.53 9.53 19.92
C ARG A 119 0.40 10.84 20.68
N ASP A 120 0.08 11.91 19.96
CA ASP A 120 -0.13 13.22 20.57
C ASP A 120 -1.36 13.21 21.50
N ALA A 121 -2.50 12.70 21.04
CA ALA A 121 -3.71 12.52 21.84
C ALA A 121 -3.40 11.69 23.10
N SER A 122 -2.73 10.55 22.95
CA SER A 122 -2.35 9.67 24.06
C SER A 122 -1.43 10.36 25.06
N SER A 123 -0.47 11.16 24.57
CA SER A 123 0.46 11.95 25.40
C SER A 123 -0.28 13.06 26.16
N ASN A 124 -1.36 13.60 25.60
CA ASN A 124 -2.27 14.54 26.24
C ASN A 124 -3.34 13.85 27.12
N GLY A 125 -3.23 12.54 27.37
CA GLY A 125 -4.10 11.80 28.27
C GLY A 125 -5.45 11.36 27.69
N TYR A 126 -5.63 11.48 26.38
CA TYR A 126 -6.82 10.98 25.71
C TYR A 126 -6.85 9.46 25.70
N SER A 127 -8.03 8.90 25.95
CA SER A 127 -8.30 7.48 25.76
C SER A 127 -9.73 7.27 25.27
N LEU A 128 -10.01 6.11 24.68
CA LEU A 128 -11.37 5.81 24.23
C LEU A 128 -12.33 5.67 25.41
N THR A 129 -13.50 6.27 25.28
CA THR A 129 -14.62 6.09 26.20
C THR A 129 -15.24 4.71 26.04
N ILE A 130 -16.12 4.33 26.98
CA ILE A 130 -16.85 3.05 26.89
C ILE A 130 -17.76 3.04 25.66
N GLU A 131 -18.42 4.15 25.37
CA GLU A 131 -19.31 4.30 24.21
C GLU A 131 -18.54 4.17 22.89
N GLU A 132 -17.40 4.85 22.78
CA GLU A 132 -16.57 4.75 21.57
C GLU A 132 -16.04 3.33 21.35
N LYS A 133 -15.65 2.62 22.41
CA LYS A 133 -15.24 1.22 22.30
C LYS A 133 -16.37 0.33 21.79
N ALA A 134 -17.60 0.58 22.24
CA ALA A 134 -18.77 -0.15 21.75
C ALA A 134 -19.04 0.17 20.28
N THR A 135 -18.97 1.44 19.87
CA THR A 135 -19.11 1.84 18.47
C THR A 135 -18.01 1.25 17.59
N VAL A 136 -16.77 1.21 18.07
CA VAL A 136 -15.67 0.55 17.33
C VAL A 136 -15.98 -0.93 17.13
N ALA A 137 -16.40 -1.65 18.17
CA ALA A 137 -16.75 -3.06 18.05
C ALA A 137 -17.88 -3.31 17.05
N GLU A 138 -18.96 -2.51 17.11
CA GLU A 138 -20.07 -2.60 16.15
C GLU A 138 -19.62 -2.32 14.70
N ASN A 139 -18.73 -1.35 14.51
CA ASN A 139 -18.18 -1.03 13.19
C ASN A 139 -17.30 -2.18 12.66
N VAL A 140 -16.47 -2.79 13.52
CA VAL A 140 -15.65 -3.97 13.14
C VAL A 140 -16.56 -5.12 12.73
N ASP A 141 -17.58 -5.43 13.52
CA ASP A 141 -18.55 -6.50 13.23
C ASP A 141 -19.26 -6.24 11.90
N THR A 142 -19.73 -5.01 11.68
CA THR A 142 -20.41 -4.63 10.43
C THR A 142 -19.49 -4.74 9.21
N LEU A 143 -18.23 -4.33 9.36
CA LEU A 143 -17.21 -4.43 8.33
C LEU A 143 -16.93 -5.88 7.93
N LEU A 144 -16.77 -6.77 8.91
CA LEU A 144 -16.49 -8.19 8.69
C LEU A 144 -17.70 -9.00 8.25
N ALA A 145 -18.91 -8.64 8.71
CA ALA A 145 -20.12 -9.42 8.46
C ALA A 145 -20.80 -9.12 7.13
N GLY A 146 -20.59 -7.95 6.52
CA GLY A 146 -21.33 -7.63 5.29
C GLY A 146 -20.85 -6.46 4.44
N GLN A 147 -20.07 -5.51 4.96
CA GLN A 147 -19.62 -4.39 4.13
C GLN A 147 -18.41 -4.74 3.25
N MET A 148 -17.53 -5.63 3.71
CA MET A 148 -16.37 -6.06 2.91
C MET A 148 -16.59 -7.45 2.30
N PRO A 149 -16.33 -7.63 0.99
CA PRO A 149 -16.35 -8.95 0.38
C PRO A 149 -15.33 -9.89 1.05
N GLU A 150 -15.65 -11.18 1.20
CA GLU A 150 -14.75 -12.18 1.82
C GLU A 150 -13.37 -12.23 1.13
N ALA A 151 -13.35 -12.05 -0.19
CA ALA A 151 -12.11 -11.98 -0.97
C ALA A 151 -11.22 -10.79 -0.55
N VAL A 152 -11.81 -9.65 -0.20
CA VAL A 152 -11.10 -8.46 0.29
C VAL A 152 -10.55 -8.70 1.69
N ILE A 153 -11.37 -9.25 2.58
CA ILE A 153 -10.98 -9.60 3.96
C ILE A 153 -9.76 -10.53 3.92
N LYS A 154 -9.83 -11.59 3.09
CA LYS A 154 -8.76 -12.57 2.94
C LYS A 154 -7.52 -12.01 2.25
N LYS A 155 -7.67 -11.15 1.24
CA LYS A 155 -6.54 -10.53 0.52
C LYS A 155 -5.71 -9.63 1.44
N ASN A 156 -6.38 -8.89 2.33
CA ASN A 156 -5.76 -7.90 3.21
C ASN A 156 -5.48 -8.42 4.63
N ASP A 157 -5.79 -9.70 4.91
CA ASP A 157 -5.67 -10.32 6.22
C ASP A 157 -6.37 -9.53 7.34
N PHE A 158 -7.57 -9.02 7.05
CA PHE A 158 -8.34 -8.25 8.01
C PHE A 158 -8.89 -9.16 9.12
N THR A 159 -8.33 -8.98 10.31
CA THR A 159 -8.78 -9.63 11.54
C THR A 159 -9.55 -8.66 12.41
N GLU A 160 -10.42 -9.17 13.28
CA GLU A 160 -11.13 -8.37 14.29
C GLU A 160 -10.16 -7.52 15.12
N GLY A 161 -9.04 -8.12 15.58
CA GLY A 161 -8.03 -7.42 16.36
C GLY A 161 -7.35 -6.29 15.60
N TYR A 162 -6.98 -6.52 14.34
CA TYR A 162 -6.36 -5.50 13.50
C TYR A 162 -7.33 -4.33 13.24
N LEU A 163 -8.57 -4.63 12.81
CA LEU A 163 -9.56 -3.58 12.54
C LEU A 163 -9.94 -2.83 13.81
N THR A 164 -10.04 -3.52 14.96
CA THR A 164 -10.29 -2.89 16.25
C THR A 164 -9.20 -1.88 16.60
N ASP A 165 -7.92 -2.22 16.41
CA ASP A 165 -6.81 -1.31 16.67
C ASP A 165 -6.87 -0.07 15.77
N VAL A 166 -6.98 -0.27 14.46
CA VAL A 166 -6.98 0.82 13.48
C VAL A 166 -8.18 1.76 13.68
N LEU A 167 -9.39 1.21 13.88
CA LEU A 167 -10.58 2.00 14.12
C LEU A 167 -10.54 2.69 15.49
N SER A 168 -9.96 2.05 16.51
CA SER A 168 -9.75 2.66 17.82
C SER A 168 -8.85 3.90 17.72
N LYS A 169 -7.73 3.80 17.01
CA LYS A 169 -6.83 4.92 16.77
C LYS A 169 -7.53 6.05 16.02
N THR A 170 -8.24 5.69 14.95
CA THR A 170 -8.96 6.65 14.10
C THR A 170 -10.04 7.39 14.89
N THR A 171 -10.85 6.69 15.69
CA THR A 171 -11.89 7.29 16.54
C THR A 171 -11.27 8.27 17.56
N LEU A 172 -10.18 7.88 18.22
CA LEU A 172 -9.51 8.75 19.19
C LEU A 172 -8.96 10.01 18.54
N VAL A 173 -8.31 9.87 17.38
CA VAL A 173 -7.75 10.97 16.61
C VAL A 173 -8.84 11.94 16.13
N ASN A 174 -9.97 11.41 15.65
CA ASN A 174 -11.08 12.24 15.19
C ASN A 174 -11.65 13.07 16.34
N ARG A 175 -11.84 12.48 17.53
CA ARG A 175 -12.27 13.25 18.72
C ARG A 175 -11.24 14.29 19.11
N TYR A 176 -9.97 13.91 19.21
CA TYR A 176 -8.90 14.83 19.59
C TYR A 176 -8.80 16.03 18.64
N ARG A 177 -8.92 15.80 17.33
CA ARG A 177 -8.95 16.86 16.32
C ARG A 177 -10.18 17.75 16.48
N GLN A 178 -11.35 17.17 16.73
CA GLN A 178 -12.58 17.94 16.93
C GLN A 178 -12.47 18.83 18.17
N ASP A 179 -11.95 18.31 19.29
CA ASP A 179 -11.74 19.10 20.51
C ASP A 179 -10.78 20.29 20.27
N ILE A 180 -9.74 20.11 19.44
CA ILE A 180 -8.84 21.21 19.05
C ILE A 180 -9.59 22.26 18.23
N ILE A 181 -10.41 21.83 17.27
CA ILE A 181 -11.21 22.74 16.43
C ILE A 181 -12.20 23.52 17.30
N ASP A 182 -12.90 22.84 18.19
CA ASP A 182 -13.91 23.45 19.09
C ASP A 182 -13.27 24.43 20.09
N ALA A 183 -11.98 24.27 20.38
CA ALA A 183 -11.21 25.22 21.19
C ALA A 183 -10.79 26.49 20.41
N LEU A 184 -10.91 26.50 19.07
CA LEU A 184 -10.67 27.68 18.26
C LEU A 184 -11.90 28.59 18.27
N ASP A 185 -11.71 29.88 18.52
CA ASP A 185 -12.77 30.90 18.49
C ASP A 185 -13.12 31.29 17.04
N ILE A 186 -13.73 30.36 16.31
CA ILE A 186 -14.14 30.54 14.91
C ILE A 186 -15.57 31.08 14.85
N ASP A 187 -15.74 32.28 14.28
CA ASP A 187 -17.06 32.88 14.05
C ASP A 187 -17.66 32.41 12.71
N ASP A 188 -18.21 31.19 12.71
CA ASP A 188 -18.83 30.61 11.52
C ASP A 188 -19.97 31.47 10.96
N GLU A 189 -20.74 32.13 11.82
CA GLU A 189 -21.88 32.94 11.40
C GLU A 189 -21.44 34.28 10.80
N GLY A 190 -20.40 34.90 11.37
CA GLY A 190 -19.75 36.07 10.79
C GLY A 190 -19.17 35.78 9.41
N ILE A 191 -18.47 34.64 9.26
CA ILE A 191 -17.91 34.21 7.96
C ILE A 191 -19.03 34.00 6.93
N LYS A 192 -20.13 33.32 7.29
CA LYS A 192 -21.26 33.12 6.38
C LYS A 192 -21.94 34.43 5.96
N ALA A 193 -22.01 35.41 6.85
CA ALA A 193 -22.63 36.70 6.56
C ALA A 193 -21.84 37.52 5.51
N GLU A 194 -20.55 37.25 5.33
CA GLU A 194 -19.72 37.87 4.29
C GLU A 194 -19.87 37.22 2.90
N ILE A 195 -20.51 36.05 2.81
CA ILE A 195 -20.69 35.32 1.55
C ILE A 195 -21.96 35.81 0.83
N ASP A 196 -21.80 36.33 -0.38
CA ASP A 196 -22.93 36.62 -1.27
C ASP A 196 -23.41 35.34 -1.98
N PHE A 197 -24.40 34.67 -1.38
CA PHE A 197 -25.00 33.46 -1.97
C PHE A 197 -25.65 33.69 -3.34
N GLU A 198 -25.95 34.93 -3.71
CA GLU A 198 -26.48 35.26 -5.04
C GLU A 198 -25.39 35.26 -6.12
N GLU A 199 -24.13 35.54 -5.76
CA GLU A 199 -22.98 35.43 -6.65
C GLU A 199 -22.50 33.98 -6.79
N TYR A 200 -22.63 33.16 -5.73
CA TYR A 200 -22.18 31.77 -5.68
C TYR A 200 -23.31 30.73 -5.89
N ARG A 201 -24.20 30.99 -6.85
CA ARG A 201 -25.30 30.04 -7.16
C ARG A 201 -24.77 28.77 -7.82
N GLN A 202 -25.05 27.62 -7.22
CA GLN A 202 -24.91 26.32 -7.86
C GLN A 202 -26.15 26.04 -8.73
N TYR A 203 -25.93 25.63 -9.98
CA TYR A 203 -26.98 25.18 -10.89
C TYR A 203 -26.85 23.69 -11.10
N ASP A 204 -27.89 22.93 -10.77
CA ASP A 204 -27.97 21.52 -11.13
C ASP A 204 -28.54 21.42 -12.55
N ILE A 205 -27.73 20.91 -13.48
CA ILE A 205 -28.09 20.80 -14.90
C ILE A 205 -28.12 19.33 -15.29
N GLU A 206 -29.31 18.80 -15.54
CA GLU A 206 -29.48 17.48 -16.16
C GLU A 206 -29.58 17.64 -17.68
N TYR A 207 -28.72 16.96 -18.45
CA TYR A 207 -28.78 16.96 -19.91
C TYR A 207 -29.18 15.57 -20.44
N ILE A 208 -30.18 15.55 -21.32
CA ILE A 208 -30.50 14.37 -22.13
C ILE A 208 -29.78 14.54 -23.46
N PHE A 209 -28.80 13.67 -23.74
CA PHE A 209 -28.17 13.57 -25.06
C PHE A 209 -29.04 12.66 -25.94
N ILE A 210 -29.64 13.21 -27.02
CA ILE A 210 -30.44 12.48 -28.02
C ILE A 210 -29.55 12.11 -29.20
#